data_AF-A0AAV7Y1G0-F1
#
_entry.id   AF-A0AAV7Y1G0-F1
#
_cell.length_a   1.000
_cell.length_b   1.000
_cell.length_c   1.000
_cell.angle_alpha   90.00
_cell.angle_beta   90.00
_cell.angle_gamma   90.00
#
_symmetry.space_group_name_H-M   'P 1'
#
loop_
_entity.id
_entity.type
_entity.pdbx_description
1 polymer ?
#
loop_
_entity_poly.entity_id
_entity_poly.type
_entity_poly.pdbx_seq_one_letter_code
_entity_poly.pdbx_strand_id
1 'polypeptide(L)'
;MNIFKKSPEDYVLFYTQTNKSQYSNGGVSSCTLNALEATFQILWKQNSAGLNKKTLDDILLVGSHYKPSTHRSFEEIFLSFSRYQKYTKVLFTKQFLTKQISQMINYARQYSIINNLNRCGVVITKPPETVSVVLLNSKIELGEKEIKSIIFDSHRRKDHSGAAFIFFESDRKLVSYLKQLFPSIKLNDMDLMQYEMLNSLEVNLVSLTDEGENAKSIDVNYQLLKHEMRNTEGFVPSMKDFKNEILNEFPKNARKWIKVLNSENQLLFQQIANFNKIFEQQQKKNQQFQRELDLNQQMITEKNNLIQVLCKQIEKKEKKKRRKKEQEQEQKQKQEKQKKNEKEKEVEKGKKNEEKQEKEQEKGKKIEEEEEEDNGVDEKGEEEKQEKEKQEKEKEKKDKQEHENIETLEESTEIEIENEKDKDKDQNEIL
;
A
#
# COMPACT_ATOMS: atom_id res chain seq x y z
N MET A 1 0.25 30.66 -36.37
CA MET A 1 -0.60 29.77 -37.18
C MET A 1 -0.88 28.54 -36.33
N ASN A 2 -2.12 28.37 -35.85
CA ASN A 2 -2.49 27.28 -34.96
C ASN A 2 -2.68 26.01 -35.80
N ILE A 3 -1.82 25.02 -35.62
CA ILE A 3 -1.92 23.76 -36.34
C ILE A 3 -2.69 22.79 -35.43
N PHE A 4 -4.01 22.74 -35.62
CA PHE A 4 -4.83 21.65 -35.09
C PHE A 4 -4.49 20.38 -35.86
N LYS A 5 -3.49 19.61 -35.40
CA LYS A 5 -3.36 18.23 -35.87
C LYS A 5 -4.45 17.42 -35.18
N LYS A 6 -5.46 16.99 -35.95
CA LYS A 6 -6.35 15.91 -35.51
C LYS A 6 -5.48 14.69 -35.27
N SER A 7 -5.21 14.39 -33.99
CA SER A 7 -4.79 13.06 -33.58
C SER A 7 -5.93 12.09 -33.94
N PRO A 8 -5.64 10.87 -34.41
CA PRO A 8 -6.63 9.97 -34.99
C PRO A 8 -7.63 9.35 -33.98
N GLU A 9 -8.17 10.11 -33.01
CA GLU A 9 -9.61 10.14 -32.63
C GLU A 9 -9.93 10.67 -31.21
N ASP A 10 -8.97 10.83 -30.29
CA ASP A 10 -9.34 10.95 -28.86
C ASP A 10 -9.04 12.26 -28.11
N TYR A 11 -8.33 13.23 -28.69
CA TYR A 11 -8.04 14.50 -28.00
C TYR A 11 -7.69 15.63 -28.96
N VAL A 12 -7.77 16.87 -28.48
CA VAL A 12 -7.37 18.07 -29.23
C VAL A 12 -5.97 18.49 -28.77
N LEU A 13 -4.99 18.32 -29.66
CA LEU A 13 -3.66 18.87 -29.48
C LEU A 13 -3.71 20.38 -29.78
N PHE A 14 -3.63 21.23 -28.76
CA PHE A 14 -3.87 22.66 -28.92
C PHE A 14 -2.60 23.44 -29.23
N TYR A 15 -1.52 23.18 -28.50
CA TYR A 15 -0.20 23.76 -28.76
C TYR A 15 0.90 22.77 -28.53
N THR A 16 1.87 22.78 -29.43
CA THR A 16 3.14 22.07 -29.29
C THR A 16 4.29 23.02 -29.54
N GLN A 17 5.37 22.86 -28.77
CA GLN A 17 6.66 23.38 -29.20
C GLN A 17 7.32 22.36 -30.13
N THR A 18 7.62 22.77 -31.35
CA THR A 18 8.51 22.03 -32.23
C THR A 18 9.93 22.16 -31.68
N ASN A 19 10.56 21.03 -31.32
CA ASN A 19 11.96 20.92 -30.87
C ASN A 19 12.32 21.52 -29.49
N LYS A 20 11.35 22.01 -28.71
CA LYS A 20 11.59 22.33 -27.30
C LYS A 20 10.90 21.35 -26.37
N SER A 21 11.70 20.73 -25.51
CA SER A 21 11.26 19.87 -24.40
C SER A 21 12.00 20.32 -23.14
N GLN A 22 11.74 19.70 -21.98
CA GLN A 22 12.57 19.98 -20.81
C GLN A 22 14.07 19.76 -21.05
N TYR A 23 14.42 18.77 -21.90
CA TYR A 23 15.80 18.41 -22.20
C TYR A 23 16.48 19.36 -23.17
N SER A 24 15.74 20.06 -24.05
CA SER A 24 16.34 20.91 -25.08
C SER A 24 17.10 22.11 -24.51
N ASN A 25 16.78 22.50 -23.28
CA ASN A 25 17.42 23.63 -22.59
C ASN A 25 18.41 23.18 -21.50
N GLY A 26 18.78 21.89 -21.47
CA GLY A 26 19.74 21.33 -20.52
C GLY A 26 19.18 21.10 -19.11
N GLY A 27 17.86 21.11 -18.92
CA GLY A 27 17.20 20.71 -17.67
C GLY A 27 16.92 19.20 -17.69
N VAL A 28 17.79 18.40 -17.09
CA VAL A 28 17.64 16.94 -17.06
C VAL A 28 16.56 16.48 -16.06
N SER A 29 16.24 17.32 -15.07
CA SER A 29 15.39 16.98 -13.92
C SER A 29 14.31 18.04 -13.60
N SER A 30 13.89 18.85 -14.58
CA SER A 30 12.94 19.95 -14.37
C SER A 30 11.47 19.61 -14.66
N CYS A 31 11.15 18.35 -14.97
CA CYS A 31 9.77 17.89 -15.26
C CYS A 31 8.77 18.29 -14.18
N THR A 32 9.10 18.04 -12.91
CA THR A 32 8.22 18.35 -11.77
C THR A 32 7.98 19.85 -11.62
N LEU A 33 9.02 20.68 -11.77
CA LEU A 33 8.88 22.13 -11.72
C LEU A 33 8.05 22.67 -12.90
N ASN A 34 8.29 22.15 -14.11
CA ASN A 34 7.50 22.52 -15.28
C ASN A 34 6.02 22.11 -15.11
N ALA A 35 5.76 20.92 -14.57
CA ALA A 35 4.40 20.45 -14.30
C ALA A 35 3.71 21.30 -13.22
N LEU A 36 4.41 21.70 -12.16
CA LEU A 36 3.85 22.58 -11.13
C LEU A 36 3.59 24.00 -11.68
N GLU A 37 4.52 24.57 -12.43
CA GLU A 37 4.33 25.86 -13.10
C GLU A 37 3.17 25.81 -14.11
N ALA A 38 3.05 24.75 -14.89
CA ALA A 38 1.93 24.55 -15.80
C ALA A 38 0.61 24.45 -15.05
N THR A 39 0.57 23.66 -13.97
CA THR A 39 -0.61 23.53 -13.10
C THR A 39 -1.05 24.90 -12.60
N PHE A 40 -0.10 25.67 -12.08
CA PHE A 40 -0.33 27.00 -11.58
C PHE A 40 -0.88 27.95 -12.65
N GLN A 41 -0.23 28.03 -13.82
CA GLN A 41 -0.63 28.89 -14.92
C GLN A 41 -2.03 28.55 -15.46
N ILE A 42 -2.34 27.26 -15.62
CA ILE A 42 -3.66 26.80 -16.07
C ILE A 42 -4.74 27.07 -15.01
N LEU A 43 -4.42 26.83 -13.73
CA LEU A 43 -5.34 27.11 -12.62
C LEU A 43 -5.63 28.60 -12.47
N TRP A 44 -4.65 29.47 -12.72
CA TRP A 44 -4.86 30.92 -12.62
C TRP A 44 -5.64 31.46 -13.84
N LYS A 45 -5.22 31.12 -15.06
CA LYS A 45 -5.83 31.63 -16.30
C LYS A 45 -7.25 31.12 -16.44
N GLN A 46 -8.25 31.96 -16.17
CA GLN A 46 -9.67 31.58 -16.12
C GLN A 46 -10.25 31.09 -17.47
N ASN A 47 -9.55 31.32 -18.58
CA ASN A 47 -9.98 30.93 -19.92
C ASN A 47 -8.84 30.26 -20.71
N SER A 48 -9.19 29.27 -21.52
CA SER A 48 -8.29 28.56 -22.46
C SER A 48 -7.59 29.49 -23.44
N ALA A 49 -8.19 30.63 -23.80
CA ALA A 49 -7.56 31.65 -24.65
C ALA A 49 -6.23 32.18 -24.08
N GLY A 50 -6.04 32.11 -22.76
CA GLY A 50 -4.81 32.49 -22.08
C GLY A 50 -3.69 31.47 -22.19
N LEU A 51 -3.98 30.23 -22.60
CA LEU A 51 -3.00 29.18 -22.87
C LEU A 51 -2.59 29.30 -24.33
N ASN A 52 -1.32 29.62 -24.57
CA ASN A 52 -0.80 29.78 -25.92
C ASN A 52 0.69 29.39 -25.96
N LYS A 53 1.30 29.51 -27.15
CA LYS A 53 2.72 29.22 -27.33
C LYS A 53 3.63 29.98 -26.36
N LYS A 54 3.33 31.24 -26.06
CA LYS A 54 4.09 32.05 -25.09
C LYS A 54 3.97 31.46 -23.68
N THR A 55 2.78 31.08 -23.23
CA THR A 55 2.61 30.41 -21.93
C THR A 55 3.40 29.11 -21.85
N LEU A 56 3.41 28.34 -22.94
CA LEU A 56 4.20 27.10 -23.03
C LEU A 56 5.71 27.38 -22.96
N ASP A 57 6.20 28.41 -23.67
CA ASP A 57 7.59 28.87 -23.58
C ASP A 57 7.94 29.40 -22.17
N ASP A 58 7.05 30.15 -21.54
CA ASP A 58 7.23 30.69 -20.19
C ASP A 58 7.39 29.56 -19.16
N ILE A 59 6.55 28.52 -19.23
CA ILE A 59 6.67 27.32 -18.38
C ILE A 59 8.03 26.65 -18.57
N LEU A 60 8.43 26.38 -19.82
CA LEU A 60 9.71 25.73 -20.11
C LEU A 60 10.92 26.59 -19.73
N LEU A 61 10.78 27.92 -19.79
CA LEU A 61 11.83 28.84 -19.38
C LEU A 61 12.08 28.74 -17.88
N VAL A 62 11.04 28.60 -17.05
CA VAL A 62 11.17 28.32 -15.61
C VAL A 62 12.00 27.06 -15.39
N GLY A 63 11.66 25.93 -16.02
CA GLY A 63 12.44 24.70 -15.85
C GLY A 63 13.84 24.70 -16.46
N SER A 64 14.15 25.59 -17.41
CA SER A 64 15.47 25.64 -18.06
C SER A 64 16.60 26.14 -17.15
N HIS A 65 16.24 26.98 -16.18
CA HIS A 65 17.19 27.53 -15.21
C HIS A 65 17.35 26.64 -13.98
N TYR A 66 16.47 25.64 -13.82
CA TYR A 66 16.48 24.72 -12.71
C TYR A 66 17.31 23.48 -13.05
N LYS A 67 18.48 23.34 -12.41
CA LYS A 67 19.47 22.30 -12.73
C LYS A 67 19.91 21.52 -11.48
N PRO A 68 18.96 20.91 -10.74
CA PRO A 68 19.30 20.18 -9.54
C PRO A 68 20.20 18.99 -9.88
N SER A 69 21.10 18.66 -8.95
CA SER A 69 21.98 17.50 -9.05
C SER A 69 21.21 16.17 -9.04
N THR A 70 20.00 16.15 -8.48
CA THR A 70 19.12 14.98 -8.40
C THR A 70 17.69 15.34 -8.82
N HIS A 71 16.89 14.32 -9.17
CA HIS A 71 15.45 14.50 -9.27
C HIS A 71 14.87 14.93 -7.93
N ARG A 72 13.94 15.88 -7.96
CA ARG A 72 13.23 16.36 -6.77
C ARG A 72 11.78 15.92 -6.79
N SER A 73 11.28 15.56 -5.61
CA SER A 73 9.87 15.25 -5.42
C SER A 73 9.00 16.48 -5.65
N PHE A 74 7.69 16.26 -5.78
CA PHE A 74 6.74 17.37 -5.83
C PHE A 74 6.83 18.25 -4.58
N GLU A 75 6.90 17.63 -3.40
CA GLU A 75 6.94 18.33 -2.12
C GLU A 75 8.19 19.20 -1.97
N GLU A 76 9.37 18.67 -2.34
CA GLU A 76 10.62 19.44 -2.30
C GLU A 76 10.54 20.69 -3.18
N ILE A 77 9.99 20.57 -4.39
CA ILE A 77 9.77 21.71 -5.29
C ILE A 77 8.73 22.65 -4.69
N PHE A 78 7.58 22.15 -4.25
CA PHE A 78 6.50 22.97 -3.72
C PHE A 78 6.96 23.83 -2.54
N LEU A 79 7.73 23.23 -1.61
CA LEU A 79 8.23 23.92 -0.43
C LEU A 79 9.37 24.90 -0.71
N SER A 80 10.04 24.74 -1.85
CA SER A 80 11.20 25.51 -2.24
C SER A 80 10.88 26.89 -2.85
N PHE A 81 9.69 27.05 -3.42
CA PHE A 81 9.32 28.25 -4.18
C PHE A 81 8.13 28.96 -3.52
N SER A 82 8.38 30.16 -2.98
CA SER A 82 7.39 30.92 -2.21
C SER A 82 6.13 31.21 -3.03
N ARG A 83 6.29 31.41 -4.35
CA ARG A 83 5.17 31.59 -5.29
C ARG A 83 4.13 30.48 -5.18
N TYR A 84 4.56 29.23 -5.15
CA TYR A 84 3.61 28.11 -5.14
C TYR A 84 2.95 28.01 -3.78
N GLN A 85 3.70 28.14 -2.69
CA GLN A 85 3.14 28.17 -1.33
C GLN A 85 2.13 29.30 -1.13
N LYS A 86 2.39 30.45 -1.75
CA LYS A 86 1.57 31.66 -1.61
C LYS A 86 0.26 31.56 -2.39
N TYR A 87 0.33 31.18 -3.66
CA TYR A 87 -0.82 31.23 -4.56
C TYR A 87 -1.52 29.89 -4.77
N THR A 88 -0.96 28.80 -4.26
CA THR A 88 -1.55 27.46 -4.36
C THR A 88 -1.51 26.73 -3.03
N LYS A 89 -2.39 25.75 -2.88
CA LYS A 89 -2.42 24.85 -1.73
C LYS A 89 -2.50 23.41 -2.20
N VAL A 90 -1.79 22.54 -1.50
CA VAL A 90 -1.90 21.08 -1.68
C VAL A 90 -3.11 20.61 -0.89
N LEU A 91 -4.05 19.99 -1.58
CA LEU A 91 -5.28 19.44 -1.00
C LEU A 91 -5.05 18.02 -0.46
N PHE A 92 -4.28 17.22 -1.20
CA PHE A 92 -3.76 15.94 -0.73
C PHE A 92 -2.57 15.49 -1.56
N THR A 93 -1.78 14.61 -0.95
CA THR A 93 -0.76 13.79 -1.60
C THR A 93 -1.12 12.33 -1.38
N LYS A 94 -1.18 11.54 -2.46
CA LYS A 94 -1.57 10.13 -2.37
C LYS A 94 -0.86 9.30 -3.42
N GLN A 95 -0.53 8.07 -3.05
CA GLN A 95 -0.02 7.08 -3.99
C GLN A 95 -1.15 6.25 -4.59
N PHE A 96 -1.04 5.97 -5.88
CA PHE A 96 -1.92 5.06 -6.61
C PHE A 96 -1.09 4.09 -7.43
N LEU A 97 -1.61 2.90 -7.73
CA LEU A 97 -1.02 2.04 -8.74
C LEU A 97 -1.45 2.48 -10.14
N THR A 98 -0.64 2.22 -11.17
CA THR A 98 -0.97 2.50 -12.59
C THR A 98 -2.32 1.90 -13.02
N LYS A 99 -2.68 0.71 -12.51
CA LYS A 99 -3.99 0.09 -12.75
C LYS A 99 -5.18 0.91 -12.21
N GLN A 100 -4.92 1.83 -11.27
CA GLN A 100 -5.91 2.66 -10.57
C GLN A 100 -6.06 4.08 -11.14
N ILE A 101 -5.46 4.40 -12.31
CA ILE A 101 -5.58 5.73 -12.93
C ILE A 101 -7.05 6.22 -13.04
N SER A 102 -7.99 5.33 -13.37
CA SER A 102 -9.41 5.71 -13.41
C SER A 102 -9.96 6.09 -12.04
N GLN A 103 -9.56 5.38 -10.98
CA GLN A 103 -9.97 5.67 -9.62
C GLN A 103 -9.35 6.99 -9.14
N MET A 104 -8.09 7.24 -9.49
CA MET A 104 -7.39 8.50 -9.22
C MET A 104 -8.12 9.71 -9.81
N ILE A 105 -8.50 9.66 -11.10
CA ILE A 105 -9.24 10.77 -11.73
C ILE A 105 -10.61 10.97 -11.10
N ASN A 106 -11.36 9.88 -10.84
CA ASN A 106 -12.65 9.95 -10.16
C ASN A 106 -12.53 10.55 -8.76
N TYR A 107 -11.49 10.17 -8.01
CA TYR A 107 -11.22 10.69 -6.67
C TYR A 107 -10.93 12.20 -6.71
N ALA A 108 -10.08 12.65 -7.64
CA ALA A 108 -9.78 14.08 -7.81
C ALA A 108 -11.03 14.89 -8.22
N ARG A 109 -11.89 14.35 -9.10
CA ARG A 109 -13.18 14.95 -9.47
C ARG A 109 -14.11 15.12 -8.28
N GLN A 110 -14.33 14.03 -7.54
CA GLN A 110 -15.20 14.04 -6.35
C GLN A 110 -14.69 15.04 -5.32
N TYR A 111 -13.38 15.05 -5.08
CA TYR A 111 -12.77 16.01 -4.16
C TYR A 111 -13.03 17.45 -4.61
N SER A 112 -12.85 17.73 -5.90
CA SER A 112 -13.09 19.06 -6.48
C SER A 112 -14.55 19.50 -6.32
N ILE A 113 -15.51 18.59 -6.52
CA ILE A 113 -16.94 18.87 -6.39
C ILE A 113 -17.31 19.12 -4.92
N ILE A 114 -16.87 18.25 -4.01
CA ILE A 114 -17.17 18.37 -2.57
C ILE A 114 -16.64 19.71 -2.00
N ASN A 115 -15.51 20.18 -2.51
CA ASN A 115 -14.88 21.42 -2.07
C ASN A 115 -15.29 22.65 -2.91
N ASN A 116 -16.32 22.53 -3.77
CA ASN A 116 -16.83 23.60 -4.64
C ASN A 116 -15.73 24.28 -5.48
N LEU A 117 -14.71 23.53 -5.89
CA LEU A 117 -13.62 24.05 -6.70
C LEU A 117 -14.08 24.07 -8.16
N ASN A 118 -13.98 25.25 -8.81
CA ASN A 118 -14.22 25.37 -10.25
C ASN A 118 -13.24 24.54 -11.08
N ARG A 119 -12.04 24.31 -10.54
CA ARG A 119 -10.94 23.61 -11.17
C ARG A 119 -9.93 23.14 -10.14
N CYS A 120 -9.29 22.01 -10.42
CA CYS A 120 -8.22 21.46 -9.60
C CYS A 120 -7.10 20.92 -10.48
N GLY A 121 -5.87 21.10 -10.01
CA GLY A 121 -4.67 20.59 -10.66
C GLY A 121 -4.23 19.28 -10.03
N VAL A 122 -3.81 18.33 -10.84
CA VAL A 122 -3.28 17.03 -10.43
C VAL A 122 -1.89 16.92 -11.03
N VAL A 123 -0.86 16.94 -10.19
CA VAL A 123 0.51 16.66 -10.62
C VAL A 123 0.77 15.16 -10.39
N ILE A 124 1.07 14.45 -11.46
CA ILE A 124 1.24 13.00 -11.46
C ILE A 124 2.69 12.69 -11.79
N THR A 125 3.37 12.03 -10.87
CA THR A 125 4.76 11.58 -11.03
C THR A 125 4.81 10.07 -11.09
N LYS A 126 5.43 9.55 -12.16
CA LYS A 126 5.92 8.18 -12.25
C LYS A 126 7.37 8.28 -12.70
N PRO A 127 8.36 8.13 -11.79
CA PRO A 127 9.74 8.39 -12.13
C PRO A 127 10.20 7.68 -13.42
N PRO A 128 10.92 8.39 -14.31
CA PRO A 128 11.43 9.77 -14.17
C PRO A 128 10.47 10.87 -14.68
N GLU A 129 9.23 10.53 -15.05
CA GLU A 129 8.31 11.46 -15.72
C GLU A 129 7.30 12.09 -14.75
N THR A 130 7.03 13.38 -14.96
CA THR A 130 5.99 14.13 -14.25
C THR A 130 5.13 14.89 -15.25
N VAL A 131 3.81 14.82 -15.13
CA VAL A 131 2.85 15.59 -15.93
C VAL A 131 1.85 16.33 -15.05
N SER A 132 1.27 17.39 -15.60
CA SER A 132 0.19 18.14 -14.98
C SER A 132 -1.13 17.84 -15.68
N VAL A 133 -2.19 17.64 -14.90
CA VAL A 133 -3.56 17.52 -15.37
C VAL A 133 -4.42 18.53 -14.63
N VAL A 134 -5.09 19.44 -15.32
CA VAL A 134 -6.11 20.30 -14.70
C VAL A 134 -7.49 19.80 -15.08
N LEU A 135 -8.29 19.49 -14.06
CA LEU A 135 -9.70 19.10 -14.18
C LEU A 135 -10.56 20.35 -14.09
N LEU A 136 -11.49 20.49 -15.03
CA LEU A 136 -12.39 21.64 -15.15
C LEU A 136 -13.80 21.22 -14.76
N ASN A 137 -14.38 21.84 -13.74
CA ASN A 137 -15.79 21.61 -13.37
C ASN A 137 -16.73 22.61 -14.04
N SER A 138 -16.22 23.75 -14.49
CA SER A 138 -16.93 24.66 -15.38
C SER A 138 -16.70 24.31 -16.84
N LYS A 139 -17.69 24.59 -17.69
CA LYS A 139 -17.59 24.40 -19.13
C LYS A 139 -16.61 25.42 -19.71
N ILE A 140 -15.48 24.95 -20.21
CA ILE A 140 -14.63 25.74 -21.09
C ILE A 140 -14.91 25.28 -22.52
N GLU A 141 -15.48 26.18 -23.31
CA GLU A 141 -15.71 25.93 -24.73
C GLU A 141 -14.46 26.28 -25.54
N LEU A 142 -14.06 25.35 -26.41
CA LEU A 142 -13.02 25.57 -27.40
C LEU A 142 -13.59 25.31 -28.79
N GLY A 143 -14.14 26.36 -29.41
CA GLY A 143 -15.01 26.20 -30.57
C GLY A 143 -16.31 25.50 -30.14
N GLU A 144 -16.70 24.44 -30.84
CA GLU A 144 -17.92 23.66 -30.54
C GLU A 144 -17.72 22.56 -29.48
N LYS A 145 -16.52 22.46 -28.89
CA LYS A 145 -16.14 21.35 -28.00
C LYS A 145 -16.10 21.80 -26.54
N GLU A 146 -16.79 21.05 -25.68
CA GLU A 146 -16.72 21.20 -24.23
C GLU A 146 -15.47 20.48 -23.70
N ILE A 147 -14.53 21.24 -23.14
CA ILE A 147 -13.28 20.71 -22.58
C ILE A 147 -13.48 20.43 -21.09
N LYS A 148 -13.15 19.21 -20.68
CA LYS A 148 -13.25 18.75 -19.29
C LYS A 148 -11.92 18.69 -18.57
N SER A 149 -10.82 18.53 -19.31
CA SER A 149 -9.49 18.52 -18.71
C SER A 149 -8.39 18.94 -19.70
N ILE A 150 -7.30 19.42 -19.13
CA ILE A 150 -6.12 19.89 -19.86
C ILE A 150 -4.89 19.19 -19.27
N ILE A 151 -4.08 18.54 -20.10
CA ILE A 151 -2.77 18.03 -19.73
C ILE A 151 -1.69 18.99 -20.21
N PHE A 152 -0.68 19.22 -19.38
CA PHE A 152 0.64 19.65 -19.82
C PHE A 152 1.64 18.50 -19.71
N ASP A 153 2.26 18.16 -20.84
CA ASP A 153 3.35 17.19 -20.93
C ASP A 153 4.60 17.89 -21.47
N SER A 154 5.69 17.88 -20.69
CA SER A 154 6.98 18.50 -21.06
C SER A 154 7.84 17.62 -21.98
N HIS A 155 7.46 16.37 -22.18
CA HIS A 155 8.24 15.38 -22.92
C HIS A 155 7.84 15.33 -24.39
N ARG A 156 8.72 14.76 -25.21
CA ARG A 156 8.40 14.41 -26.60
C ARG A 156 7.65 13.08 -26.61
N ARG A 157 6.60 12.99 -27.42
CA ARG A 157 5.80 11.79 -27.66
C ARG A 157 5.71 11.48 -29.15
N LYS A 158 5.05 10.37 -29.49
CA LYS A 158 4.84 9.96 -30.89
C LYS A 158 3.93 10.95 -31.64
N ASP A 159 2.99 11.54 -30.93
CA ASP A 159 1.96 12.47 -31.42
C ASP A 159 2.35 13.95 -31.30
N HIS A 160 3.31 14.31 -30.43
CA HIS A 160 3.86 15.65 -30.33
C HIS A 160 5.40 15.69 -30.16
N SER A 161 6.06 16.58 -30.91
CA SER A 161 7.53 16.64 -31.01
C SER A 161 8.27 17.26 -29.80
N GLY A 162 7.54 17.80 -28.83
CA GLY A 162 8.08 18.54 -27.70
C GLY A 162 6.99 18.80 -26.68
N ALA A 163 7.17 19.78 -25.79
CA ALA A 163 6.17 20.08 -24.77
C ALA A 163 4.82 20.47 -25.40
N ALA A 164 3.73 20.10 -24.76
CA ALA A 164 2.39 20.29 -25.29
C ALA A 164 1.32 20.57 -24.23
N PHE A 165 0.30 21.32 -24.65
CA PHE A 165 -1.01 21.33 -23.98
C PHE A 165 -2.00 20.46 -24.76
N ILE A 166 -2.62 19.51 -24.07
CA ILE A 166 -3.52 18.50 -24.64
C ILE A 166 -4.89 18.60 -23.97
N PHE A 167 -5.93 18.74 -24.77
CA PHE A 167 -7.28 19.05 -24.30
C PHE A 167 -8.19 17.83 -24.49
N PHE A 168 -8.94 17.48 -23.45
CA PHE A 168 -9.81 16.32 -23.42
C PHE A 168 -11.27 16.71 -23.14
N GLU A 169 -12.18 16.13 -23.92
CA GLU A 169 -13.64 16.33 -23.80
C GLU A 169 -14.28 15.40 -22.76
N SER A 170 -13.58 14.33 -22.36
CA SER A 170 -14.08 13.35 -21.42
C SER A 170 -12.99 12.72 -20.57
N ASP A 171 -13.34 12.35 -19.34
CA ASP A 171 -12.44 11.67 -18.42
C ASP A 171 -12.02 10.29 -18.96
N ARG A 172 -12.85 9.63 -19.77
CA ARG A 172 -12.49 8.37 -20.45
C ARG A 172 -11.29 8.56 -21.38
N LYS A 173 -11.30 9.62 -22.20
CA LYS A 173 -10.20 9.96 -23.13
C LYS A 173 -8.94 10.32 -22.36
N LEU A 174 -9.08 11.11 -21.29
CA LEU A 174 -7.99 11.45 -20.37
C LEU A 174 -7.35 10.19 -19.77
N VAL A 175 -8.16 9.29 -19.20
CA VAL A 175 -7.68 8.03 -18.59
C VAL A 175 -6.99 7.14 -19.62
N SER A 176 -7.51 7.06 -20.85
CA SER A 176 -6.86 6.33 -21.94
C SER A 176 -5.45 6.87 -22.20
N TYR A 177 -5.32 8.19 -22.34
CA TYR A 177 -4.02 8.85 -22.56
C TYR A 177 -3.05 8.60 -21.39
N LEU A 178 -3.50 8.77 -20.15
CA LEU A 178 -2.66 8.54 -18.96
C LEU A 178 -2.20 7.08 -18.84
N LYS A 179 -3.01 6.10 -19.27
CA LYS A 179 -2.59 4.68 -19.30
C LYS A 179 -1.54 4.40 -20.37
N GLN A 180 -1.55 5.12 -21.48
CA GLN A 180 -0.50 5.03 -22.49
C GLN A 180 0.80 5.67 -21.99
N LEU A 181 0.68 6.78 -21.25
CA LEU A 181 1.77 7.50 -20.65
C LEU A 181 2.45 6.70 -19.52
N PHE A 182 1.64 6.10 -18.66
CA PHE A 182 2.06 5.35 -17.48
C PHE A 182 1.60 3.90 -17.57
N PRO A 183 2.20 3.10 -18.49
CA PRO A 183 1.80 1.71 -18.66
C PRO A 183 2.10 0.91 -17.39
N SER A 184 1.24 -0.05 -17.10
CA SER A 184 1.52 -1.02 -16.05
C SER A 184 2.58 -2.00 -16.53
N ILE A 185 3.63 -2.14 -15.73
CA ILE A 185 4.72 -3.08 -15.98
C ILE A 185 4.31 -4.42 -15.34
N LYS A 186 4.13 -5.44 -16.19
CA LYS A 186 3.95 -6.82 -15.75
C LYS A 186 5.31 -7.50 -15.71
N LEU A 187 5.68 -8.06 -14.56
CA LEU A 187 6.92 -8.82 -14.40
C LEU A 187 6.55 -10.14 -13.75
N ASN A 188 6.93 -11.24 -14.40
CA ASN A 188 6.42 -12.57 -14.08
C ASN A 188 7.02 -13.15 -12.79
N ASP A 189 8.17 -12.65 -12.33
CA ASP A 189 8.96 -13.26 -11.25
C ASP A 189 9.51 -12.24 -10.22
N MET A 190 8.94 -11.04 -10.11
CA MET A 190 9.36 -10.08 -9.08
C MET A 190 8.57 -10.22 -7.78
N ASP A 191 9.23 -9.90 -6.68
CA ASP A 191 8.58 -9.61 -5.40
C ASP A 191 7.51 -8.51 -5.56
N LEU A 192 6.41 -8.66 -4.83
CA LEU A 192 5.27 -7.75 -4.80
C LEU A 192 5.72 -6.31 -4.50
N MET A 193 6.71 -6.12 -3.62
CA MET A 193 7.23 -4.78 -3.31
C MET A 193 7.84 -4.08 -4.52
N GLN A 194 8.62 -4.80 -5.35
CA GLN A 194 9.21 -4.22 -6.56
C GLN A 194 8.13 -3.91 -7.59
N TYR A 195 7.11 -4.78 -7.71
CA TYR A 195 5.99 -4.55 -8.60
C TYR A 195 5.24 -3.27 -8.23
N GLU A 196 4.95 -3.08 -6.95
CA GLU A 196 4.27 -1.88 -6.45
C GLU A 196 5.11 -0.63 -6.67
N MET A 197 6.41 -0.68 -6.38
CA MET A 197 7.33 0.45 -6.60
C MET A 197 7.35 0.90 -8.07
N LEU A 198 7.52 -0.04 -9.01
CA LEU A 198 7.60 0.27 -10.46
C LEU A 198 6.26 0.72 -11.07
N ASN A 199 5.15 0.32 -10.44
CA ASN A 199 3.79 0.68 -10.85
C ASN A 199 3.16 1.77 -9.97
N SER A 200 3.92 2.40 -9.08
CA SER A 200 3.44 3.49 -8.24
C SER A 200 3.35 4.80 -9.02
N LEU A 201 2.32 5.58 -8.70
CA LEU A 201 2.08 6.93 -9.14
C LEU A 201 2.00 7.79 -7.89
N GLU A 202 2.84 8.80 -7.79
CA GLU A 202 2.69 9.85 -6.78
C GLU A 202 1.76 10.93 -7.34
N VAL A 203 0.68 11.23 -6.63
CA VAL A 203 -0.39 12.10 -7.10
C VAL A 203 -0.61 13.22 -6.09
N ASN A 204 -0.42 14.45 -6.55
CA ASN A 204 -0.55 15.66 -5.74
C ASN A 204 -1.71 16.50 -6.28
N LEU A 205 -2.78 16.65 -5.50
CA LEU A 205 -3.91 17.50 -5.85
C LEU A 205 -3.66 18.92 -5.33
N VAL A 206 -3.79 19.91 -6.21
CA VAL A 206 -3.47 21.30 -5.98
C VAL A 206 -4.66 22.17 -6.39
N SER A 207 -4.93 23.21 -5.61
CA SER A 207 -5.84 24.30 -6.01
C SER A 207 -5.17 25.65 -5.79
N LEU A 208 -5.82 26.72 -6.26
CA LEU A 208 -5.46 28.06 -5.85
C LEU A 208 -5.80 28.28 -4.36
N THR A 209 -5.05 29.18 -3.72
CA THR A 209 -5.47 29.85 -2.48
C THR A 209 -6.40 31.01 -2.82
N ASP A 210 -7.07 31.58 -1.83
CA ASP A 210 -7.89 32.78 -2.02
C ASP A 210 -7.06 33.94 -2.60
N GLU A 211 -5.78 34.06 -2.21
CA GLU A 211 -4.88 35.03 -2.81
C GLU A 211 -4.57 34.72 -4.27
N GLY A 212 -4.37 33.44 -4.62
CA GLY A 212 -4.19 32.99 -6.00
C GLY A 212 -5.41 33.26 -6.88
N GLU A 213 -6.62 33.08 -6.36
CA GLU A 213 -7.87 33.36 -7.08
C GLU A 213 -8.07 34.85 -7.37
N ASN A 214 -7.65 35.72 -6.44
CA ASN A 214 -7.86 37.16 -6.50
C ASN A 214 -6.70 37.96 -7.11
N ALA A 215 -5.59 37.31 -7.45
CA ALA A 215 -4.42 37.99 -7.99
C ALA A 215 -4.67 38.56 -9.40
N LYS A 216 -4.49 39.88 -9.55
CA LYS A 216 -4.72 40.63 -10.80
C LYS A 216 -3.73 40.29 -11.92
N SER A 217 -2.47 40.06 -11.56
CA SER A 217 -1.44 39.52 -12.44
C SER A 217 -0.56 38.59 -11.60
N ILE A 218 -0.23 37.44 -12.17
CA ILE A 218 0.83 36.58 -11.65
C ILE A 218 1.83 36.31 -12.76
N ASP A 219 2.37 37.40 -13.32
CA ASP A 219 3.51 37.30 -14.22
C ASP A 219 4.66 36.56 -13.54
N VAL A 220 5.38 35.78 -14.35
CA VAL A 220 6.53 35.02 -13.88
C VAL A 220 7.63 36.02 -13.51
N ASN A 221 7.85 36.26 -12.22
CA ASN A 221 9.01 37.01 -11.77
C ASN A 221 10.25 36.12 -11.86
N TYR A 222 10.84 36.07 -13.06
CA TYR A 222 11.99 35.22 -13.34
C TYR A 222 13.20 35.51 -12.46
N GLN A 223 13.38 36.75 -11.98
CA GLN A 223 14.49 37.07 -11.08
C GLN A 223 14.31 36.46 -9.71
N LEU A 224 13.10 36.55 -9.15
CA LEU A 224 12.77 35.90 -7.89
C LEU A 224 12.89 34.37 -8.01
N LEU A 225 12.31 33.77 -9.05
CA LEU A 225 12.42 32.33 -9.27
C LEU A 225 13.87 31.89 -9.43
N LYS A 226 14.69 32.62 -10.20
CA LYS A 226 16.11 32.32 -10.37
C LYS A 226 16.87 32.41 -9.04
N HIS A 227 16.52 33.38 -8.18
CA HIS A 227 17.09 33.48 -6.83
C HIS A 227 16.68 32.30 -5.95
N GLU A 228 15.40 31.91 -5.95
CA GLU A 228 14.90 30.74 -5.23
C GLU A 228 15.56 29.45 -5.72
N MET A 229 15.65 29.23 -7.04
CA MET A 229 16.32 28.07 -7.65
C MET A 229 17.76 27.90 -7.13
N ARG A 230 18.54 28.99 -7.04
CA ARG A 230 19.89 28.95 -6.48
C ARG A 230 19.85 28.46 -5.02
N ASN A 231 18.95 28.99 -4.20
CA ASN A 231 18.89 28.64 -2.78
C ASN A 231 18.44 27.20 -2.52
N THR A 232 17.69 26.57 -3.44
CA THR A 232 17.23 25.16 -3.28
C THR A 232 18.32 24.10 -3.35
N GLU A 233 19.49 24.43 -3.92
CA GLU A 233 20.59 23.48 -4.10
C GLU A 233 21.64 23.54 -2.99
N GLY A 234 21.44 24.34 -1.95
CA GLY A 234 22.55 24.73 -1.08
C GLY A 234 23.65 25.45 -1.87
N PHE A 235 23.30 26.05 -3.03
CA PHE A 235 24.18 26.89 -3.80
C PHE A 235 24.40 28.16 -2.97
N VAL A 236 25.43 28.15 -2.13
CA VAL A 236 25.99 29.37 -1.57
C VAL A 236 26.58 30.11 -2.78
N PRO A 237 25.99 31.24 -3.23
CA PRO A 237 26.63 32.03 -4.26
C PRO A 237 28.04 32.31 -3.75
N SER A 238 29.07 32.18 -4.60
CA SER A 238 30.39 32.59 -4.15
C SER A 238 30.26 34.02 -3.62
N MET A 239 30.88 34.33 -2.48
CA MET A 239 30.78 35.68 -1.90
C MET A 239 31.19 36.78 -2.89
N LYS A 240 31.89 36.42 -3.96
CA LYS A 240 32.25 37.26 -5.09
C LYS A 240 31.05 37.57 -6.01
N ASP A 241 30.21 36.59 -6.33
CA ASP A 241 29.04 36.78 -7.19
C ASP A 241 27.95 37.60 -6.49
N PHE A 242 27.68 37.31 -5.21
CA PHE A 242 26.76 38.09 -4.39
C PHE A 242 27.25 39.53 -4.20
N LYS A 243 28.56 39.72 -3.94
CA LYS A 243 29.14 41.07 -3.87
C LYS A 243 29.02 41.82 -5.18
N ASN A 244 29.27 41.19 -6.33
CA ASN A 244 29.23 41.86 -7.62
C ASN A 244 27.79 42.27 -8.00
N GLU A 245 26.78 41.46 -7.67
CA GLU A 245 25.38 41.75 -7.93
C GLU A 245 24.89 42.93 -7.05
N ILE A 246 25.22 42.94 -5.75
CA ILE A 246 24.87 44.06 -4.84
C ILE A 246 25.67 45.34 -5.12
N LEU A 247 26.96 45.23 -5.47
CA LEU A 247 27.82 46.39 -5.75
C LEU A 247 27.46 47.09 -7.06
N ASN A 248 26.84 46.39 -8.01
CA ASN A 248 26.43 46.96 -9.29
C ASN A 248 25.07 47.68 -9.22
N GLU A 249 24.19 47.34 -8.27
CA GLU A 249 22.84 47.93 -8.21
C GLU A 249 22.66 49.08 -7.19
N PHE A 250 23.57 49.28 -6.22
CA PHE A 250 23.37 50.29 -5.16
C PHE A 250 24.56 51.26 -4.95
N PRO A 251 24.41 52.58 -5.22
CA PRO A 251 25.50 53.54 -5.05
C PRO A 251 25.70 53.98 -3.57
N LYS A 252 26.97 54.17 -3.21
CA LYS A 252 27.64 54.80 -2.02
C LYS A 252 27.06 54.60 -0.61
N ASN A 253 25.74 54.62 -0.40
CA ASN A 253 25.09 54.28 0.89
C ASN A 253 25.16 52.76 1.19
N ALA A 254 25.36 51.93 0.18
CA ALA A 254 25.47 50.48 0.31
C ALA A 254 26.56 50.03 1.29
N ARG A 255 27.70 50.74 1.42
CA ARG A 255 28.76 50.34 2.38
C ARG A 255 28.33 50.44 3.84
N LYS A 256 27.44 51.38 4.17
CA LYS A 256 26.91 51.55 5.53
C LYS A 256 25.86 50.48 5.82
N TRP A 257 24.98 50.21 4.86
CA TRP A 257 24.01 49.11 4.91
C TRP A 257 24.67 47.73 4.94
N ILE A 258 25.75 47.50 4.17
CA ILE A 258 26.50 46.23 4.19
C ILE A 258 27.13 45.99 5.58
N LYS A 259 27.60 47.03 6.28
CA LYS A 259 28.09 46.86 7.65
C LYS A 259 26.97 46.49 8.62
N VAL A 260 25.83 47.15 8.53
CA VAL A 260 24.64 46.85 9.36
C VAL A 260 24.12 45.44 9.05
N LEU A 261 23.94 45.11 7.77
CA LEU A 261 23.54 43.78 7.31
C LEU A 261 24.55 42.71 7.72
N ASN A 262 25.85 42.98 7.70
CA ASN A 262 26.83 41.99 8.17
C ASN A 262 26.73 41.76 9.69
N SER A 263 26.48 42.79 10.50
CA SER A 263 26.25 42.60 11.95
C SER A 263 24.93 41.92 12.25
N GLU A 264 23.86 42.26 11.54
CA GLU A 264 22.54 41.63 11.68
C GLU A 264 22.57 40.18 11.17
N ASN A 265 23.26 39.92 10.06
CA ASN A 265 23.47 38.57 9.56
C ASN A 265 24.31 37.73 10.53
N GLN A 266 25.34 38.29 11.17
CA GLN A 266 26.08 37.57 12.21
C GLN A 266 25.19 37.17 13.39
N LEU A 267 24.32 38.07 13.84
CA LEU A 267 23.36 37.76 14.89
C LEU A 267 22.36 36.70 14.43
N LEU A 268 21.85 36.80 13.20
CA LEU A 268 20.94 35.82 12.61
C LEU A 268 21.61 34.44 12.48
N PHE A 269 22.87 34.36 12.03
CA PHE A 269 23.62 33.11 11.95
C PHE A 269 23.84 32.49 13.34
N GLN A 270 24.10 33.31 14.37
CA GLN A 270 24.18 32.81 15.75
C GLN A 270 22.82 32.28 16.24
N GLN A 271 21.72 32.96 15.92
CA GLN A 271 20.37 32.50 16.23
C GLN A 271 20.03 31.19 15.53
N ILE A 272 20.36 31.05 14.24
CA ILE A 272 20.19 29.82 13.47
C ILE A 272 21.04 28.68 14.06
N ALA A 273 22.31 28.94 14.41
CA ALA A 273 23.17 27.95 15.04
C ALA A 273 22.60 27.48 16.41
N ASN A 274 22.09 28.40 17.22
CA ASN A 274 21.43 28.09 18.48
C ASN A 274 20.15 27.27 18.26
N PHE A 275 19.34 27.65 17.26
CA PHE A 275 18.13 26.92 16.89
C PHE A 275 18.45 25.50 16.43
N ASN A 276 19.45 25.31 15.57
CA ASN A 276 19.90 24.00 15.12
C ASN A 276 20.39 23.13 16.29
N LYS A 277 21.11 23.71 17.25
CA LYS A 277 21.53 22.99 18.46
C LYS A 277 20.33 22.53 19.31
N ILE A 278 19.32 23.37 19.46
CA ILE A 278 18.06 23.01 20.16
C ILE A 278 17.34 21.89 19.40
N PHE A 279 17.26 22.01 18.07
CA PHE A 279 16.63 21.02 17.21
C PHE A 279 17.33 19.65 17.28
N GLU A 280 18.66 19.61 17.22
CA GLU A 280 19.45 18.38 17.41
C GLU A 280 19.22 17.74 18.79
N GLN A 281 19.15 18.54 19.85
CA GLN A 281 18.82 18.05 21.19
C GLN A 281 17.42 17.45 21.24
N GLN A 282 16.44 18.07 20.59
CA GLN A 282 15.08 17.55 20.51
C GLN A 282 15.01 16.25 19.70
N GLN A 283 15.74 16.14 18.59
CA GLN A 283 15.83 14.89 17.84
C GLN A 283 16.43 13.75 18.67
N LYS A 284 17.50 14.01 19.44
CA LYS A 284 18.08 13.00 20.34
C LYS A 284 17.08 12.53 21.40
N LYS A 285 16.30 13.44 21.98
CA LYS A 285 15.22 13.10 22.93
C LYS A 285 14.13 12.25 22.27
N ASN A 286 13.71 12.61 21.06
CA ASN A 286 12.70 11.83 20.31
C ASN A 286 13.23 10.42 19.98
N GLN A 287 14.51 10.28 19.63
CA GLN A 287 15.13 8.97 19.39
C GLN A 287 15.21 8.13 20.67
N GLN A 288 15.50 8.73 21.83
CA GLN A 288 15.47 8.04 23.12
C GLN A 288 14.06 7.56 23.46
N PHE A 289 13.05 8.43 23.30
CA PHE A 289 11.66 8.09 23.52
C PHE A 289 11.18 6.96 22.60
N GLN A 290 11.59 6.96 21.33
CA GLN A 290 11.27 5.88 20.40
C GLN A 290 11.88 4.54 20.86
N ARG A 291 13.14 4.52 21.31
CA ARG A 291 13.76 3.31 21.86
C ARG A 291 13.03 2.79 23.10
N GLU A 292 12.55 3.67 23.97
CA GLU A 292 11.73 3.27 25.13
C GLU A 292 10.37 2.69 24.71
N LEU A 293 9.73 3.25 23.68
CA LEU A 293 8.51 2.69 23.11
C LEU A 293 8.74 1.29 22.53
N ASP A 294 9.82 1.11 21.77
CA ASP A 294 10.17 -0.17 21.15
C ASP A 294 10.45 -1.24 22.22
N LEU A 295 11.19 -0.88 23.28
CA LEU A 295 11.45 -1.78 24.41
C LEU A 295 10.15 -2.18 25.13
N ASN A 296 9.24 -1.23 25.35
CA ASN A 296 7.94 -1.53 25.96
C ASN A 296 7.08 -2.45 25.08
N GLN A 297 7.10 -2.27 23.75
CA GLN A 297 6.40 -3.16 22.81
C GLN A 297 6.99 -4.57 22.82
N GLN A 298 8.32 -4.69 22.89
CA GLN A 298 8.98 -5.98 23.03
C GLN A 298 8.55 -6.69 24.33
N MET A 299 8.56 -5.99 25.47
CA MET A 299 8.11 -6.55 26.74
C MET A 299 6.63 -7.00 26.72
N ILE A 300 5.75 -6.25 26.04
CA ILE A 300 4.34 -6.64 25.86
C ILE A 300 4.26 -7.92 25.03
N THR A 301 5.05 -8.03 23.96
CA THR A 301 5.09 -9.21 23.09
C THR A 301 5.55 -10.45 23.85
N GLU A 302 6.64 -10.34 24.63
CA GLU A 302 7.15 -11.41 25.48
C GLU A 302 6.13 -11.87 26.53
N LYS A 303 5.43 -10.92 27.18
CA LYS A 303 4.34 -11.24 28.11
C LYS A 303 3.19 -11.98 27.42
N ASN A 304 2.80 -11.57 26.23
CA ASN A 304 1.73 -12.23 25.46
C ASN A 304 2.14 -13.66 25.07
N ASN A 305 3.39 -13.87 24.66
CA ASN A 305 3.93 -15.20 24.36
C ASN A 305 3.89 -16.11 25.60
N LEU A 306 4.30 -15.58 26.77
CA LEU A 306 4.22 -16.32 28.03
C LEU A 306 2.78 -16.70 28.38
N ILE A 307 1.83 -15.77 28.22
CA ILE A 307 0.40 -16.03 28.45
C ILE A 307 -0.08 -17.16 27.53
N GLN A 308 0.28 -17.14 26.24
CA GLN A 308 -0.12 -18.19 25.30
C GLN A 308 0.43 -19.56 25.71
N VAL A 309 1.69 -19.63 26.14
CA VAL A 309 2.31 -20.88 26.64
C VAL A 309 1.55 -21.39 27.87
N LEU A 310 1.22 -20.52 28.82
CA LEU A 310 0.46 -20.88 30.02
C LEU A 310 -0.96 -21.37 29.67
N CYS A 311 -1.66 -20.71 28.75
CA CYS A 311 -2.97 -21.16 28.24
C CYS A 311 -2.89 -22.57 27.66
N LYS A 312 -1.91 -22.85 26.79
CA LYS A 312 -1.69 -24.20 26.23
C LYS A 312 -1.41 -25.25 27.31
N GLN A 313 -0.65 -24.90 28.36
CA GLN A 313 -0.40 -25.82 29.48
C GLN A 313 -1.65 -26.10 30.30
N ILE A 314 -2.50 -25.09 30.52
CA ILE A 314 -3.79 -25.24 31.22
C ILE A 314 -4.71 -26.16 30.40
N GLU A 315 -4.86 -25.93 29.10
CA GLU A 315 -5.65 -26.77 28.19
C GLU A 315 -5.18 -28.23 28.22
N LYS A 316 -3.86 -28.47 28.16
CA LYS A 316 -3.28 -29.83 28.29
C LYS A 316 -3.66 -30.48 29.63
N LYS A 317 -3.58 -29.75 30.75
CA LYS A 317 -3.98 -30.24 32.08
C LYS A 317 -5.48 -30.54 32.15
N GLU A 318 -6.33 -29.70 31.58
CA GLU A 318 -7.78 -29.92 31.54
C GLU A 318 -8.14 -31.13 30.67
N LYS A 319 -7.52 -31.29 29.50
CA LYS A 319 -7.71 -32.46 28.63
C LYS A 319 -7.33 -33.75 29.34
N LYS A 320 -6.21 -33.75 30.09
CA LYS A 320 -5.80 -34.91 30.92
C LYS A 320 -6.80 -35.21 32.04
N LYS A 321 -7.35 -34.19 32.71
CA LYS A 321 -8.41 -34.36 33.71
C LYS A 321 -9.69 -34.94 33.12
N ARG A 322 -10.11 -34.49 31.92
CA ARG A 322 -11.29 -35.02 31.21
C ARG A 322 -11.11 -36.50 30.86
N ARG A 323 -9.98 -36.86 30.24
CA ARG A 323 -9.64 -38.26 29.92
C ARG A 323 -9.65 -39.15 31.17
N LYS A 324 -9.11 -38.67 32.30
CA LYS A 324 -9.14 -39.43 33.56
C LYS A 324 -10.58 -39.67 34.06
N LYS A 325 -11.46 -38.65 34.01
CA LYS A 325 -12.87 -38.80 34.39
C LYS A 325 -13.63 -39.76 33.47
N GLU A 326 -13.37 -39.70 32.16
CA GLU A 326 -13.95 -40.62 31.17
C GLU A 326 -13.52 -42.07 31.45
N GLN A 327 -12.24 -42.31 31.71
CA GLN A 327 -11.72 -43.63 32.09
C GLN A 327 -12.35 -44.15 33.40
N GLU A 328 -12.49 -43.29 34.42
CA GLU A 328 -13.16 -43.64 35.69
C GLU A 328 -14.64 -43.98 35.47
N GLN A 329 -15.35 -43.26 34.60
CA GLN A 329 -16.75 -43.56 34.24
C GLN A 329 -16.87 -44.88 33.47
N GLU A 330 -15.98 -45.13 32.51
CA GLU A 330 -15.97 -46.38 31.74
C GLU A 330 -15.70 -47.60 32.64
N GLN A 331 -14.77 -47.47 33.59
CA GLN A 331 -14.50 -48.52 34.59
C GLN A 331 -15.73 -48.80 35.47
N LYS A 332 -16.43 -47.75 35.94
CA LYS A 332 -17.67 -47.91 36.71
C LYS A 332 -18.75 -48.64 35.89
N GLN A 333 -18.95 -48.26 34.64
CA GLN A 333 -19.92 -48.93 33.76
C GLN A 333 -19.56 -50.41 33.50
N LYS A 334 -18.26 -50.72 33.35
CA LYS A 334 -17.79 -52.12 33.22
C LYS A 334 -18.07 -52.93 34.48
N GLN A 335 -17.83 -52.37 35.67
CA GLN A 335 -18.13 -53.03 36.95
C GLN A 335 -19.64 -53.23 37.15
N GLU A 336 -20.47 -52.25 36.78
CA GLU A 336 -21.94 -52.39 36.84
C GLU A 336 -22.45 -53.48 35.90
N LYS A 337 -21.92 -53.56 34.66
CA LYS A 337 -22.23 -54.65 33.72
C LYS A 337 -21.81 -56.02 34.26
N GLN A 338 -20.62 -56.13 34.86
CA GLN A 338 -20.17 -57.39 35.48
C GLN A 338 -21.11 -57.84 36.59
N LYS A 339 -21.48 -56.94 37.51
CA LYS A 339 -22.45 -57.23 38.58
C LYS A 339 -23.82 -57.64 38.05
N LYS A 340 -24.28 -57.01 36.96
CA LYS A 340 -25.55 -57.37 36.31
C LYS A 340 -25.49 -58.78 35.71
N ASN A 341 -24.41 -59.11 34.99
CA ASN A 341 -24.22 -60.44 34.41
C ASN A 341 -24.08 -61.53 35.48
N GLU A 342 -23.44 -61.24 36.62
CA GLU A 342 -23.36 -62.16 37.76
C GLU A 342 -24.75 -62.44 38.35
N LYS A 343 -25.58 -61.42 38.55
CA LYS A 343 -26.97 -61.59 38.98
C LYS A 343 -27.80 -62.40 37.98
N GLU A 344 -27.66 -62.13 36.68
CA GLU A 344 -28.36 -62.89 35.63
C GLU A 344 -27.93 -64.38 35.64
N LYS A 345 -26.64 -64.67 35.83
CA LYS A 345 -26.15 -66.06 35.98
C LYS A 345 -26.66 -66.75 37.25
N GLU A 346 -26.85 -66.03 38.35
CA GLU A 346 -27.47 -66.59 39.56
C GLU A 346 -28.94 -66.93 39.34
N VAL A 347 -29.68 -66.06 38.64
CA VAL A 347 -31.08 -66.31 38.24
C VAL A 347 -31.18 -67.51 37.28
N GLU A 348 -30.25 -67.62 36.33
CA GLU A 348 -30.22 -68.74 35.37
C GLU A 348 -29.84 -70.08 36.04
N LYS A 349 -28.97 -70.06 37.06
CA LYS A 349 -28.71 -71.24 37.91
C LYS A 349 -29.91 -71.65 38.76
N GLY A 350 -30.73 -70.69 39.21
CA GLY A 350 -32.01 -70.95 39.86
C GLY A 350 -32.98 -71.67 38.92
N LYS A 351 -33.15 -71.16 37.69
CA LYS A 351 -34.03 -71.75 36.67
C LYS A 351 -33.55 -73.13 36.18
N LYS A 352 -32.24 -73.37 36.07
CA LYS A 352 -31.69 -74.70 35.71
C LYS A 352 -31.84 -75.74 36.81
N ASN A 353 -32.07 -75.35 38.07
CA ASN A 353 -32.46 -76.28 39.13
C ASN A 353 -33.97 -76.60 39.09
N GLU A 354 -34.82 -75.70 38.60
CA GLU A 354 -36.24 -75.95 38.33
C GLU A 354 -36.44 -76.84 37.09
N GLU A 355 -35.72 -76.60 35.98
CA GLU A 355 -35.76 -77.48 34.80
C GLU A 355 -35.16 -78.89 35.04
N LYS A 356 -34.35 -79.06 36.09
CA LYS A 356 -33.85 -80.38 36.52
C LYS A 356 -34.85 -81.14 37.40
N GLN A 357 -35.90 -80.46 37.90
CA GLN A 357 -37.04 -81.10 38.56
C GLN A 357 -38.18 -81.42 37.57
N GLU A 358 -38.31 -80.69 36.46
CA GLU A 358 -39.34 -80.98 35.44
C GLU A 358 -38.93 -82.01 34.37
N LYS A 359 -37.64 -82.35 34.22
CA LYS A 359 -37.19 -83.37 33.25
C LYS A 359 -37.22 -84.83 33.75
N GLU A 360 -37.94 -85.12 34.84
CA GLU A 360 -38.35 -86.49 35.22
C GLU A 360 -39.78 -86.88 34.76
N GLN A 361 -40.51 -85.97 34.11
CA GLN A 361 -41.83 -86.26 33.55
C GLN A 361 -41.91 -85.79 32.10
N GLU A 362 -41.54 -86.66 31.17
CA GLU A 362 -42.27 -86.91 29.91
C GLU A 362 -41.37 -87.64 28.91
N LYS A 363 -41.43 -88.96 29.01
CA LYS A 363 -41.25 -89.84 27.86
C LYS A 363 -42.60 -89.99 27.15
N GLY A 364 -42.65 -89.68 25.86
CA GLY A 364 -43.39 -90.54 24.92
C GLY A 364 -44.10 -89.88 23.74
N LYS A 365 -43.78 -90.44 22.55
CA LYS A 365 -44.48 -90.48 21.24
C LYS A 365 -44.24 -89.29 20.30
N LYS A 366 -43.54 -89.48 19.15
CA LYS A 366 -43.94 -90.15 17.87
C LYS A 366 -45.09 -89.35 17.19
N ILE A 367 -45.13 -88.99 15.89
CA ILE A 367 -44.52 -89.51 14.64
C ILE A 367 -45.05 -88.62 13.45
N GLU A 368 -44.29 -88.52 12.34
CA GLU A 368 -44.66 -88.27 10.90
C GLU A 368 -45.47 -86.99 10.51
N GLU A 369 -45.38 -86.36 9.32
CA GLU A 369 -44.76 -86.62 7.99
C GLU A 369 -44.79 -85.32 7.14
N GLU A 370 -43.88 -85.27 6.14
CA GLU A 370 -43.91 -84.71 4.76
C GLU A 370 -44.36 -83.26 4.44
N GLU A 371 -43.46 -82.47 3.81
CA GLU A 371 -43.46 -81.99 2.39
C GLU A 371 -44.24 -80.65 2.24
N GLU A 372 -43.86 -79.61 1.49
CA GLU A 372 -43.20 -79.50 0.19
C GLU A 372 -42.65 -78.05 -0.01
N GLU A 373 -42.00 -77.83 -1.14
CA GLU A 373 -41.20 -76.70 -1.65
C GLU A 373 -41.89 -75.30 -1.73
N ASP A 374 -41.12 -74.20 -1.72
CA ASP A 374 -40.83 -73.38 -2.93
C ASP A 374 -39.90 -72.17 -2.62
N ASN A 375 -39.18 -71.77 -3.66
CA ASN A 375 -37.97 -70.96 -3.74
C ASN A 375 -38.16 -69.45 -3.57
N GLY A 376 -37.08 -68.77 -3.14
CA GLY A 376 -36.95 -67.32 -3.23
C GLY A 376 -35.67 -66.79 -2.58
N VAL A 377 -34.50 -67.08 -3.18
CA VAL A 377 -33.20 -66.56 -2.74
C VAL A 377 -32.95 -65.22 -3.45
N ASP A 378 -33.02 -64.12 -2.70
CA ASP A 378 -32.57 -62.79 -3.13
C ASP A 378 -31.08 -62.62 -2.76
N GLU A 379 -30.20 -62.77 -3.76
CA GLU A 379 -28.78 -62.37 -3.70
C GLU A 379 -28.65 -60.84 -3.69
N LYS A 380 -28.79 -60.20 -2.52
CA LYS A 380 -28.38 -58.79 -2.30
C LYS A 380 -27.74 -58.51 -0.93
N GLY A 381 -27.37 -59.54 -0.17
CA GLY A 381 -26.89 -59.38 1.22
C GLY A 381 -25.38 -59.42 1.44
N GLU A 382 -24.58 -59.88 0.48
CA GLU A 382 -23.14 -60.10 0.70
C GLU A 382 -22.23 -58.96 0.22
N GLU A 383 -22.68 -58.11 -0.73
CA GLU A 383 -21.89 -56.95 -1.17
C GLU A 383 -21.86 -55.83 -0.11
N GLU A 384 -22.97 -55.56 0.60
CA GLU A 384 -23.00 -54.53 1.66
C GLU A 384 -22.13 -54.87 2.87
N LYS A 385 -21.91 -56.16 3.15
CA LYS A 385 -21.10 -56.60 4.29
C LYS A 385 -19.60 -56.51 3.99
N GLN A 386 -19.20 -56.79 2.75
CA GLN A 386 -17.82 -56.61 2.30
C GLN A 386 -17.46 -55.13 2.11
N GLU A 387 -18.41 -54.28 1.71
CA GLU A 387 -18.16 -52.83 1.57
C GLU A 387 -18.00 -52.14 2.93
N LYS A 388 -18.77 -52.52 3.95
CA LYS A 388 -18.59 -52.01 5.33
C LYS A 388 -17.26 -52.42 5.96
N GLU A 389 -16.83 -53.67 5.79
CA GLU A 389 -15.50 -54.10 6.28
C GLU A 389 -14.35 -53.39 5.56
N LYS A 390 -14.52 -53.04 4.28
CA LYS A 390 -13.51 -52.31 3.51
C LYS A 390 -13.41 -50.84 3.95
N GLN A 391 -14.55 -50.20 4.24
CA GLN A 391 -14.59 -48.83 4.76
C GLN A 391 -14.01 -48.72 6.19
N GLU A 392 -14.24 -49.70 7.06
CA GLU A 392 -13.61 -49.72 8.40
C GLU A 392 -12.09 -49.90 8.34
N LYS A 393 -11.59 -50.79 7.46
CA LYS A 393 -10.14 -50.99 7.26
C LYS A 393 -9.44 -49.78 6.64
N GLU A 394 -10.10 -49.03 5.76
CA GLU A 394 -9.55 -47.76 5.23
C GLU A 394 -9.52 -46.65 6.28
N LYS A 395 -10.54 -46.58 7.14
CA LYS A 395 -10.58 -45.62 8.24
C LYS A 395 -9.46 -45.88 9.26
N GLU A 396 -9.26 -47.14 9.65
CA GLU A 396 -8.19 -47.51 10.59
C GLU A 396 -6.78 -47.25 10.01
N LYS A 397 -6.60 -47.40 8.70
CA LYS A 397 -5.34 -47.03 8.02
C LYS A 397 -5.10 -45.52 8.00
N LYS A 398 -6.14 -44.71 7.75
CA LYS A 398 -6.05 -43.25 7.82
C LYS A 398 -5.70 -42.76 9.22
N ASP A 399 -6.36 -43.31 10.23
CA ASP A 399 -6.12 -42.93 11.63
C ASP A 399 -4.69 -43.30 12.09
N LYS A 400 -4.15 -44.44 11.62
CA LYS A 400 -2.74 -44.80 11.88
C LYS A 400 -1.75 -43.88 11.17
N GLN A 401 -2.02 -43.52 9.91
CA GLN A 401 -1.16 -42.63 9.13
C GLN A 401 -1.17 -41.18 9.67
N GLU A 402 -2.29 -40.70 10.17
CA GLU A 402 -2.36 -39.42 10.89
C GLU A 402 -1.56 -39.45 12.20
N HIS A 403 -1.58 -40.58 12.92
CA HIS A 403 -0.81 -40.74 14.16
C HIS A 403 0.72 -40.74 13.90
N GLU A 404 1.18 -41.44 12.86
CA GLU A 404 2.61 -41.45 12.47
C GLU A 404 3.10 -40.06 11.99
N ASN A 405 2.25 -39.30 11.30
CA ASN A 405 2.55 -37.92 10.88
C ASN A 405 2.66 -36.95 12.07
N ILE A 406 1.93 -37.19 13.17
CA ILE A 406 2.01 -36.37 14.38
C ILE A 406 3.28 -36.69 15.17
N GLU A 407 3.67 -37.97 15.31
CA GLU A 407 4.92 -38.36 15.99
C GLU A 407 6.16 -37.82 15.26
N THR A 408 6.19 -37.86 13.93
CA THR A 408 7.30 -37.30 13.14
C THR A 408 7.40 -35.78 13.24
N LEU A 409 6.27 -35.07 13.39
CA LEU A 409 6.29 -33.62 13.66
C LEU A 409 6.81 -33.32 15.07
N GLU A 410 6.44 -34.11 16.08
CA GLU A 410 6.91 -33.93 17.45
C GLU A 410 8.44 -34.12 17.56
N GLU A 411 9.01 -35.15 16.92
CA GLU A 411 10.47 -35.36 16.86
C GLU A 411 11.21 -34.21 16.17
N SER A 412 10.65 -33.66 15.08
CA SER A 412 11.28 -32.55 14.37
C SER A 412 11.33 -31.26 15.19
N THR A 413 10.30 -30.99 16.01
CA THR A 413 10.26 -29.82 16.89
C THR A 413 11.16 -29.94 18.13
N GLU A 414 11.42 -31.15 18.63
CA GLU A 414 12.36 -31.34 19.75
C GLU A 414 13.81 -31.09 19.31
N ILE A 415 14.17 -31.47 18.07
CA ILE A 415 15.51 -31.23 17.50
C ILE A 415 15.77 -29.73 17.27
N GLU A 416 14.77 -28.94 16.86
CA GLU A 416 14.95 -27.49 16.69
C GLU A 416 15.14 -26.75 18.03
N ILE A 417 14.45 -27.19 19.09
CA ILE A 417 14.55 -26.58 20.43
C ILE A 417 15.90 -26.89 21.11
N GLU A 418 16.51 -28.06 20.86
CA GLU A 418 17.86 -28.35 21.36
C GLU A 418 18.93 -27.53 20.63
N ASN A 419 18.80 -27.33 19.32
CA ASN A 419 19.76 -26.55 18.52
C ASN A 419 19.76 -25.04 18.84
N GLU A 420 18.66 -24.47 19.32
CA GLU A 420 18.63 -23.07 19.77
C GLU A 420 19.29 -22.87 21.14
N LYS A 421 19.20 -23.85 22.04
CA LYS A 421 19.81 -23.76 23.39
C LYS A 421 21.34 -23.78 23.37
N ASP A 422 21.94 -24.37 22.34
CA ASP A 422 23.41 -24.40 22.20
C ASP A 422 23.95 -23.10 21.60
N LYS A 423 23.16 -22.34 20.83
CA LYS A 423 23.59 -21.04 20.28
C LYS A 423 23.64 -19.92 21.33
N ASP A 424 22.86 -20.03 22.39
CA ASP A 424 22.83 -19.06 23.48
C ASP A 424 23.95 -19.25 24.52
N LYS A 425 24.66 -20.38 24.49
CA LYS A 425 25.83 -20.60 25.37
C LYS A 425 27.09 -19.89 24.87
N ASP A 426 27.27 -19.78 23.55
CA ASP A 426 28.46 -19.17 22.96
C ASP A 426 28.46 -17.63 23.02
N GLN A 427 27.32 -16.99 23.30
CA GLN A 427 27.24 -15.53 23.43
C GLN A 427 27.57 -14.98 24.82
N ASN A 428 27.70 -15.84 25.83
CA ASN A 428 28.04 -15.44 27.20
C ASN A 428 29.54 -15.52 27.55
N GLU A 429 30.42 -15.87 26.61
CA GLU A 429 31.89 -15.85 26.79
C GLU A 429 32.60 -14.66 26.13
N ILE A 430 31.87 -13.70 25.55
CA ILE A 430 32.46 -12.51 24.86
C ILE A 430 32.01 -11.17 25.50
N LEU A 431 31.60 -11.19 26.76
CA LEU A 431 31.45 -10.00 27.62
C LEU A 431 32.20 -10.24 28.93
#